data_AF-A0AAD2A3K9-F1
#
_entry.id   AF-A0AAD2A3K9-F1
#
_cell.length_a   1.000
_cell.length_b   1.000
_cell.length_c   1.000
_cell.angle_alpha   90.00
_cell.angle_beta   90.00
_cell.angle_gamma   90.00
#
_symmetry.space_group_name_H-M   'P 1'
#
loop_
_entity.id
_entity.type
_entity.pdbx_description
1 polymer ?
#
loop_
_entity_poly.entity_id
_entity_poly.type
_entity_poly.pdbx_seq_one_letter_code
_entity_poly.pdbx_strand_id
1 'polypeptide(L)'
;MVEAKKVHDELGSKGYNPNMTAFRTLVFHLCEQGRYVIGYKVFKESVKLCKIPDFNTLKYLVEGLAMNGRTNEVKAMIRTMNKKFPPNLLNAWGKLVEDLGLAPIDTNST
;
A
#
# COMPACT_ATOMS: atom_id res chain seq x y z
N MET A 1 17.25 9.48 13.74
CA MET A 1 16.04 8.64 13.60
C MET A 1 14.79 9.40 14.06
N VAL A 2 14.31 10.39 13.27
CA VAL A 2 13.14 11.23 13.68
C VAL A 2 12.06 11.38 12.59
N GLU A 3 12.33 10.99 11.35
CA GLU A 3 11.42 11.32 10.23
C GLU A 3 10.10 10.51 10.20
N ALA A 4 10.08 9.28 10.70
CA ALA A 4 8.87 8.43 10.60
C ALA A 4 7.82 8.74 11.68
N LYS A 5 8.23 9.25 12.85
CA LYS A 5 7.30 9.57 13.94
C LYS A 5 6.68 10.96 13.79
N LYS A 6 7.39 11.92 13.20
CA LYS A 6 6.88 13.29 13.03
C LYS A 6 5.69 13.39 12.06
N VAL A 7 5.70 12.58 11.00
CA VAL A 7 4.57 12.48 10.07
C VAL A 7 3.30 11.98 10.77
N HIS A 8 3.43 11.15 11.82
CA HIS A 8 2.30 10.63 12.57
C HIS A 8 1.60 11.69 13.44
N ASP A 9 2.37 12.63 14.02
CA ASP A 9 1.82 13.69 14.86
C ASP A 9 1.27 14.88 14.06
N GLU A 10 1.88 15.25 12.94
CA GLU A 10 1.35 16.36 12.12
C GLU A 10 0.04 16.02 11.40
N LEU A 11 -0.21 14.75 11.08
CA LEU A 11 -1.46 14.30 10.45
C LEU A 11 -2.59 14.05 11.46
N GLY A 12 -2.27 13.78 12.73
CA GLY A 12 -3.27 13.50 13.77
C GLY A 12 -3.66 14.70 14.61
N SER A 13 -2.71 15.57 14.98
CA SER A 13 -2.90 16.55 16.06
C SER A 13 -3.44 17.92 15.64
N LYS A 14 -3.67 18.17 14.34
CA LYS A 14 -4.14 19.49 13.84
C LYS A 14 -5.57 19.53 13.30
N GLY A 15 -6.37 18.48 13.44
CA GLY A 15 -7.72 18.45 12.85
C GLY A 15 -7.71 18.42 11.31
N TYR A 16 -6.55 18.15 10.70
CA TYR A 16 -6.43 17.87 9.28
C TYR A 16 -6.93 16.44 9.06
N ASN A 17 -8.13 16.29 8.53
CA ASN A 17 -8.62 14.99 8.06
C ASN A 17 -7.70 14.55 6.91
N PRO A 18 -6.80 13.56 7.10
CA PRO A 18 -5.82 13.21 6.08
C PRO A 18 -6.59 12.73 4.85
N ASN A 19 -6.59 13.55 3.80
CA ASN A 19 -7.33 13.21 2.60
C ASN A 19 -6.64 12.04 1.90
N MET A 20 -7.36 11.29 1.06
CA MET A 20 -6.81 10.21 0.23
C MET A 20 -5.55 10.67 -0.54
N THR A 21 -5.54 11.93 -0.98
CA THR A 21 -4.39 12.59 -1.63
C THR A 21 -3.16 12.66 -0.73
N ALA A 22 -3.31 12.89 0.58
CA ALA A 22 -2.17 12.96 1.50
C ALA A 22 -1.49 11.59 1.64
N PHE A 23 -2.27 10.51 1.83
CA PHE A 23 -1.74 9.16 1.87
C PHE A 23 -1.07 8.76 0.56
N ARG A 24 -1.70 9.09 -0.57
CA ARG A 24 -1.11 8.90 -1.91
C ARG A 24 0.26 9.56 -2.00
N THR A 25 0.35 10.86 -1.72
CA THR A 25 1.60 11.62 -1.83
C THR A 25 2.68 11.05 -0.90
N LEU A 26 2.32 10.70 0.34
CA LEU A 26 3.28 10.13 1.30
C LEU A 26 3.79 8.76 0.86
N VAL A 27 2.90 7.85 0.45
CA VAL A 27 3.33 6.53 -0.03
C VAL A 27 4.21 6.67 -1.28
N PHE A 28 3.81 7.52 -2.23
CA PHE A 28 4.58 7.77 -3.44
C PHE A 28 6.01 8.26 -3.13
N HIS A 29 6.14 9.33 -2.35
CA HIS A 29 7.45 9.88 -1.97
C HIS A 29 8.28 8.85 -1.19
N LEU A 30 7.67 8.08 -0.28
CA LEU A 30 8.39 7.06 0.46
C LEU A 30 8.93 5.95 -0.45
N CYS A 31 8.17 5.56 -1.47
CA CYS A 31 8.62 4.59 -2.46
C CYS A 31 9.74 5.15 -3.35
N GLU A 32 9.68 6.42 -3.77
CA GLU A 32 10.76 7.07 -4.53
C GLU A 32 12.07 7.10 -3.73
N GLN A 33 11.98 7.26 -2.42
CA GLN A 33 13.13 7.22 -1.51
C GLN A 33 13.59 5.79 -1.16
N GLY A 34 13.02 4.76 -1.78
CA GLY A 34 13.30 3.35 -1.49
C GLY A 34 12.83 2.88 -0.10
N ARG A 35 12.03 3.69 0.60
CA ARG A 35 11.56 3.44 1.97
C ARG A 35 10.25 2.64 1.99
N TYR A 36 10.21 1.51 1.27
CA TYR A 36 9.00 0.72 1.05
C TYR A 36 8.36 0.18 2.34
N VAL A 37 9.16 -0.21 3.33
CA VAL A 37 8.64 -0.69 4.63
C VAL A 37 7.87 0.41 5.38
N ILE A 38 8.32 1.66 5.26
CA ILE A 38 7.62 2.82 5.85
C ILE A 38 6.38 3.14 5.01
N GLY A 39 6.50 3.10 3.68
CA GLY A 39 5.36 3.23 2.76
C GLY A 39 4.23 2.23 3.05
N TYR A 40 4.58 0.98 3.36
CA TYR A 40 3.63 -0.05 3.77
C TYR A 40 2.91 0.27 5.09
N LYS A 41 3.62 0.83 6.08
CA LYS A 41 2.98 1.27 7.33
C LYS A 41 1.97 2.39 7.07
N VAL A 42 2.31 3.35 6.22
CA VAL A 42 1.40 4.43 5.82
C VAL A 42 0.18 3.88 5.07
N PHE A 43 0.38 2.91 4.17
CA PHE A 43 -0.72 2.19 3.51
C PHE A 43 -1.64 1.48 4.51
N LYS A 44 -1.11 0.83 5.55
CA LYS A 44 -1.95 0.19 6.58
C LYS A 44 -2.84 1.20 7.31
N GLU A 45 -2.30 2.37 7.66
CA GLU A 45 -3.08 3.43 8.30
C GLU A 45 -4.15 3.99 7.34
N SER A 46 -3.80 4.16 6.06
CA SER A 46 -4.74 4.62 5.04
C SER A 46 -5.92 3.64 4.86
N VAL A 47 -5.65 2.34 4.94
CA VAL A 47 -6.68 1.27 4.89
C VAL A 47 -7.58 1.31 6.13
N LYS A 48 -7.03 1.51 7.33
CA LYS A 48 -7.82 1.65 8.57
C LYS A 48 -8.80 2.82 8.50
N LEU A 49 -8.39 3.90 7.84
CA LEU A 49 -9.21 5.10 7.64
C LEU A 49 -10.11 5.01 6.40
N CYS A 50 -10.13 3.87 5.69
CA CYS A 50 -10.85 3.68 4.43
C CYS A 50 -10.48 4.72 3.34
N LYS A 51 -9.24 5.24 3.38
CA LYS A 51 -8.66 6.17 2.41
C LYS A 51 -7.55 5.47 1.64
N ILE A 52 -7.92 4.59 0.72
CA ILE A 52 -6.94 3.80 -0.03
C ILE A 52 -6.32 4.67 -1.13
N PRO A 53 -4.97 4.76 -1.23
CA PRO A 53 -4.28 5.43 -2.33
C PRO A 53 -4.67 4.84 -3.69
N ASP A 54 -4.40 5.58 -4.76
CA ASP A 54 -4.70 5.13 -6.11
C ASP A 54 -3.87 3.90 -6.53
N PHE A 55 -4.37 3.20 -7.56
CA PHE A 55 -3.76 1.99 -8.09
C PHE A 55 -2.27 2.15 -8.43
N ASN A 56 -1.87 3.26 -9.05
CA ASN A 56 -0.48 3.45 -9.49
C ASN A 56 0.47 3.58 -8.30
N THR A 57 0.05 4.30 -7.26
CA THR A 57 0.82 4.43 -6.02
C THR A 57 1.01 3.09 -5.32
N LEU A 58 -0.03 2.25 -5.30
CA LEU A 58 0.03 0.93 -4.67
C LEU A 58 0.78 -0.09 -5.51
N LYS A 59 0.70 0.01 -6.84
CA LYS A 59 1.54 -0.72 -7.78
C LYS A 59 3.02 -0.46 -7.49
N TYR A 60 3.42 0.81 -7.40
CA TYR A 60 4.81 1.17 -7.15
C TYR A 60 5.32 0.67 -5.78
N LEU A 61 4.45 0.72 -4.75
CA LEU A 61 4.77 0.18 -3.44
C LEU A 61 4.95 -1.36 -3.46
N VAL A 62 4.05 -2.10 -4.13
CA VAL A 62 4.13 -3.57 -4.17
C VAL A 62 5.33 -4.06 -4.97
N GLU A 63 5.64 -3.41 -6.10
CA GLU A 63 6.84 -3.68 -6.89
C GLU A 63 8.10 -3.48 -6.05
N GLY A 64 8.20 -2.33 -5.37
CA GLY A 64 9.34 -2.03 -4.50
C GLY A 64 9.49 -3.00 -3.33
N LEU A 65 8.39 -3.42 -2.70
CA LEU A 65 8.43 -4.44 -1.65
C LEU A 65 8.87 -5.80 -2.20
N ALA A 66 8.36 -6.21 -3.37
CA ALA A 66 8.72 -7.47 -4.02
C ALA A 66 10.22 -7.50 -4.35
N MET A 67 10.76 -6.42 -4.94
CA MET A 67 12.19 -6.28 -5.23
C MET A 67 13.08 -6.32 -3.98
N ASN A 68 12.55 -5.93 -2.83
CA ASN A 68 13.27 -5.97 -1.54
C ASN A 68 13.03 -7.27 -0.75
N GLY A 69 12.44 -8.29 -1.37
CA GLY A 69 12.15 -9.58 -0.72
C GLY A 69 11.13 -9.48 0.43
N ARG A 70 10.32 -8.41 0.47
CA ARG A 70 9.27 -8.19 1.48
C ARG A 70 7.97 -8.91 1.10
N THR A 71 8.07 -10.22 0.87
CA THR A 71 6.99 -11.05 0.33
C THR A 71 5.77 -11.11 1.27
N ASN A 72 5.98 -11.02 2.59
CA ASN A 72 4.88 -11.05 3.56
C ASN A 72 4.01 -9.79 3.48
N GLU A 73 4.65 -8.62 3.40
CA GLU A 73 3.98 -7.33 3.22
C GLU A 73 3.24 -7.29 1.89
N VAL A 74 3.87 -7.79 0.82
CA VAL A 74 3.25 -7.91 -0.51
C VAL A 74 2.00 -8.79 -0.46
N LYS A 75 2.08 -10.00 0.10
CA LYS A 75 0.92 -10.90 0.27
C LYS A 75 -0.20 -10.24 1.08
N ALA A 76 0.15 -9.50 2.13
CA ALA A 76 -0.82 -8.76 2.93
C ALA A 76 -1.50 -7.64 2.13
N MET A 77 -0.74 -6.87 1.34
CA MET A 77 -1.30 -5.86 0.43
C MET A 77 -2.29 -6.49 -0.55
N ILE A 78 -1.90 -7.58 -1.23
CA ILE A 78 -2.75 -8.26 -2.21
C ILE A 78 -4.08 -8.70 -1.57
N ARG A 79 -4.05 -9.29 -0.37
CA ARG A 79 -5.27 -9.66 0.38
C ARG A 79 -6.15 -8.45 0.70
N THR A 80 -5.55 -7.34 1.10
CA THR A 80 -6.30 -6.10 1.37
C THR A 80 -6.96 -5.56 0.11
N MET A 81 -6.24 -5.58 -1.01
CA MET A 81 -6.71 -5.06 -2.29
C MET A 81 -7.85 -5.94 -2.85
N ASN A 82 -7.69 -7.26 -2.81
CA ASN A 82 -8.75 -8.20 -3.19
C ASN A 82 -10.07 -8.00 -2.43
N LYS A 83 -10.01 -7.49 -1.19
CA LYS A 83 -11.21 -7.20 -0.37
C LYS A 83 -11.78 -5.80 -0.57
N LYS A 84 -10.97 -4.85 -1.03
CA LYS A 84 -11.33 -3.42 -1.04
C LYS A 84 -11.51 -2.83 -2.44
N PHE A 85 -10.90 -3.43 -3.47
CA PHE A 85 -10.92 -2.91 -4.82
C PHE A 85 -12.15 -3.37 -5.61
N PRO A 86 -12.71 -2.49 -6.44
CA PRO A 86 -13.77 -2.88 -7.37
C PRO A 86 -13.24 -3.87 -8.43
N PRO A 87 -14.09 -4.75 -8.99
CA PRO A 87 -13.68 -5.82 -9.89
C PRO A 87 -12.84 -5.38 -11.10
N ASN A 88 -13.10 -4.18 -11.63
CA ASN A 88 -12.34 -3.61 -12.75
C ASN A 88 -10.85 -3.38 -12.41
N LEU A 89 -10.53 -3.04 -11.16
CA LEU A 89 -9.14 -2.87 -10.71
C LEU A 89 -8.51 -4.19 -10.26
N LEU A 90 -9.31 -5.18 -9.86
CA LEU A 90 -8.82 -6.50 -9.48
C LEU A 90 -8.18 -7.24 -10.65
N ASN A 91 -8.71 -7.13 -11.86
CA ASN A 91 -8.09 -7.75 -13.04
C ASN A 91 -6.69 -7.18 -13.32
N ALA A 92 -6.55 -5.84 -13.25
CA ALA A 92 -5.25 -5.18 -13.41
C ALA A 92 -4.29 -5.52 -12.27
N TRP A 93 -4.80 -5.64 -11.05
CA TRP A 93 -4.02 -6.04 -9.86
C TRP A 93 -3.57 -7.49 -9.94
N GLY A 94 -4.43 -8.41 -10.37
CA GLY A 94 -4.10 -9.82 -10.58
C GLY A 94 -2.98 -9.98 -11.59
N LYS A 95 -3.08 -9.30 -12.74
CA LYS A 95 -2.02 -9.31 -13.76
C LYS A 95 -0.68 -8.80 -13.20
N LEU A 96 -0.70 -7.70 -12.43
CA LEU A 96 0.51 -7.18 -11.78
C LEU A 96 1.15 -8.21 -10.83
N VAL A 97 0.33 -8.91 -10.06
CA VAL A 97 0.77 -9.93 -9.10
C VAL A 97 1.37 -11.14 -9.82
N GLU A 98 0.76 -11.57 -10.93
CA GLU A 98 1.28 -12.62 -11.81
C GLU A 98 2.61 -12.22 -12.46
N ASP A 99 2.71 -11.00 -13.00
CA ASP A 99 3.93 -10.45 -13.62
C ASP A 99 5.10 -10.41 -12.62
N LEU A 100 4.80 -10.19 -11.34
CA LEU A 100 5.78 -10.19 -10.24
C LEU A 100 6.15 -11.61 -9.75
N GLY A 101 5.58 -12.66 -10.33
CA GLY A 101 5.81 -14.06 -9.93
C GLY A 101 5.28 -14.38 -8.53
N LEU A 102 4.36 -13.56 -8.02
CA LEU A 102 3.74 -13.73 -6.72
C LEU A 102 2.50 -14.59 -6.94
N ALA A 103 2.59 -15.90 -6.70
CA ALA A 103 1.50 -16.83 -6.98
C ALA A 103 0.13 -16.31 -6.47
N PRO A 104 -0.97 -16.60 -7.20
CA PRO A 104 -2.31 -16.22 -6.77
C PRO A 104 -2.53 -16.75 -5.36
N ILE A 105 -2.89 -15.84 -4.46
CA ILE A 105 -3.26 -16.21 -3.09
C ILE A 105 -4.52 -17.05 -3.26
N ASP A 106 -4.40 -18.36 -3.04
CA ASP A 106 -5.51 -19.30 -3.10
C ASP A 106 -6.71 -18.70 -2.38
N THR A 107 -7.73 -18.31 -3.13
CA THR A 107 -9.01 -17.82 -2.60
C THR A 107 -9.89 -18.97 -2.11
N ASN A 108 -9.33 -20.17 -1.91
CA ASN A 108 -10.02 -21.35 -1.41
C ASN A 108 -9.35 -21.87 -0.15
N SER A 109 -9.81 -21.37 0.99
CA SER A 109 -9.90 -22.17 2.21
C SER A 109 -11.18 -21.72 2.91
N THR A 110 -12.22 -22.50 2.59
CA THR A 110 -13.51 -22.76 3.24
C THR A 110 -13.97 -21.84 4.36
#